data_AF-A0A1M5J2P2-F1
#
_entry.id   AF-A0A1M5J2P2-F1
#
_cell.length_a   1.000
_cell.length_b   1.000
_cell.length_c   1.000
_cell.angle_alpha   90.00
_cell.angle_beta   90.00
_cell.angle_gamma   90.00
#
_symmetry.space_group_name_H-M   'P 1'
#
loop_
_entity.id
_entity.type
_entity.pdbx_description
1 polymer ?
#
loop_
_entity_poly.entity_id
_entity_poly.type
_entity_poly.pdbx_seq_one_letter_code
_entity_poly.pdbx_strand_id
1 'polypeptide(L)'
;MEYAIKSANISMKTIYILFALSISTFIFSQTKLIAFKSHSGNSADFNSAVSEDLFDANASNLGIVPKRYVTDARLDSVIILNDEESVLVTSSARKIVPEGTKRVWEPGREVVRNHALFSKKNIDSVKNVLKKDYYFVNDMDSVVFVEYDQQNKSYKEVKPVKEAKPKKEKSEKIPRGLLLGILMFSGASGFYSWKKSKKK
;
A
#
# COMPACT_ATOMS: atom_id res chain seq x y z
N MET A 1 -54.77 -9.51 12.08
CA MET A 1 -54.11 -10.78 11.72
C MET A 1 -52.61 -10.57 11.88
N GLU A 2 -52.07 -10.92 13.05
CA GLU A 2 -50.63 -10.87 13.29
C GLU A 2 -50.02 -12.18 12.79
N TYR A 3 -49.16 -12.10 11.77
CA TYR A 3 -48.37 -13.23 11.30
C TYR A 3 -47.19 -13.44 12.26
N ALA A 4 -47.27 -14.46 13.11
CA ALA A 4 -46.15 -14.88 13.94
C ALA A 4 -45.08 -15.56 13.07
N ILE A 5 -43.94 -14.89 12.90
CA ILE A 5 -42.75 -15.48 12.27
C ILE A 5 -42.15 -16.48 13.27
N LYS A 6 -42.38 -17.77 13.03
CA LYS A 6 -41.82 -18.86 13.83
C LYS A 6 -40.33 -18.98 13.54
N SER A 7 -39.50 -18.34 14.37
CA SER A 7 -38.05 -18.51 14.35
C SER A 7 -37.72 -19.96 14.67
N ALA A 8 -37.20 -20.71 13.69
CA ALA A 8 -36.70 -22.06 13.92
C ALA A 8 -35.45 -22.00 14.81
N ASN A 9 -35.50 -22.60 16.00
CA ASN A 9 -34.35 -22.72 16.88
C ASN A 9 -33.32 -23.67 16.26
N ILE A 10 -32.30 -23.10 15.61
CA ILE A 10 -31.17 -23.87 15.09
C ILE A 10 -30.34 -24.33 16.29
N SER A 11 -30.25 -25.64 16.49
CA SER A 11 -29.42 -26.22 17.56
C SER A 11 -27.95 -25.82 17.39
N MET A 12 -27.26 -25.46 18.48
CA MET A 12 -25.84 -25.07 18.45
C MET A 12 -24.95 -26.12 17.75
N LYS A 13 -25.31 -27.41 17.85
CA LYS A 13 -24.61 -28.49 17.15
C LYS A 13 -24.67 -28.35 15.62
N THR A 14 -25.79 -27.89 15.08
CA THR A 14 -25.96 -27.64 13.64
C THR A 14 -25.11 -26.46 13.17
N ILE A 15 -24.95 -25.43 14.02
CA ILE A 15 -24.10 -24.28 13.73
C ILE A 15 -22.62 -24.70 13.66
N TYR A 16 -22.16 -25.54 14.60
CA TYR A 16 -20.79 -26.06 14.57
C TYR A 16 -20.51 -26.92 13.33
N ILE A 17 -21.47 -27.71 12.87
CA ILE A 17 -21.33 -28.53 11.65
C ILE A 17 -21.25 -27.64 10.41
N LEU A 18 -22.10 -26.61 10.30
CA LEU A 18 -22.05 -25.64 9.19
C LEU A 18 -20.73 -24.85 9.18
N PHE A 19 -20.23 -24.49 10.37
CA PHE A 19 -18.95 -23.81 10.50
C PHE A 19 -17.77 -24.71 10.10
N ALA A 20 -17.78 -25.98 10.52
CA ALA A 20 -16.76 -26.95 10.13
C ALA A 20 -16.75 -27.24 8.63
N LEU A 21 -17.94 -27.38 8.01
CA LEU A 21 -18.08 -27.53 6.56
C LEU A 21 -17.53 -26.32 5.80
N SER A 22 -17.77 -25.10 6.32
CA SER A 22 -17.29 -23.86 5.69
C SER A 22 -15.76 -23.72 5.76
N ILE A 23 -15.09 -24.25 6.79
CA ILE A 23 -13.63 -24.20 6.90
C ILE A 23 -12.96 -25.17 5.93
N SER A 24 -13.58 -26.31 5.65
CA SER A 24 -12.99 -27.34 4.78
C SER A 24 -12.73 -26.86 3.34
N THR A 25 -13.52 -25.91 2.83
CA THR A 25 -13.35 -25.38 1.46
C THR A 25 -12.13 -24.48 1.30
N PHE A 26 -11.61 -23.90 2.39
CA PHE A 26 -10.43 -23.02 2.33
C PHE A 26 -9.11 -23.80 2.32
N ILE A 27 -9.09 -25.04 2.82
CA ILE A 27 -7.86 -25.83 2.99
C ILE A 27 -7.43 -26.52 1.67
N PHE A 28 -8.35 -26.70 0.71
CA PHE A 28 -8.09 -27.38 -0.57
C PHE A 28 -7.90 -26.45 -1.77
N SER A 29 -7.54 -25.18 -1.56
CA SER A 29 -7.30 -24.24 -2.67
C SER A 29 -6.02 -24.61 -3.45
N GLN A 30 -6.13 -25.49 -4.44
CA GLN A 30 -5.04 -25.80 -5.38
C GLN A 30 -4.71 -24.58 -6.24
N THR A 31 -3.44 -24.42 -6.64
CA THR A 31 -3.08 -23.39 -7.62
C THR A 31 -3.64 -23.76 -9.00
N LYS A 32 -3.98 -22.76 -9.82
CA LYS A 32 -4.56 -22.99 -11.16
C LYS A 32 -3.69 -23.91 -12.04
N LEU A 33 -2.37 -23.82 -11.91
CA LEU A 33 -1.40 -24.69 -12.61
C LEU A 33 -1.46 -26.14 -12.12
N ILE A 34 -1.56 -26.37 -10.81
CA ILE A 34 -1.62 -27.71 -10.23
C ILE A 34 -2.98 -28.35 -10.52
N ALA A 35 -4.07 -27.59 -10.47
CA ALA A 35 -5.41 -28.06 -10.85
C ALA A 35 -5.45 -28.48 -12.32
N PHE A 36 -4.88 -27.67 -13.23
CA PHE A 36 -4.77 -28.01 -14.65
C PHE A 36 -4.00 -29.32 -14.88
N LYS A 37 -2.87 -29.49 -14.20
CA LYS A 37 -2.02 -30.67 -14.34
C LYS A 37 -2.61 -31.93 -13.70
N SER A 38 -3.29 -31.79 -12.56
CA SER A 38 -3.87 -32.92 -11.82
C SER A 38 -5.16 -33.46 -12.44
N HIS A 39 -5.92 -32.61 -13.14
CA HIS A 39 -7.16 -32.99 -13.81
C HIS A 39 -6.98 -33.26 -15.32
N SER A 40 -5.74 -33.44 -15.80
CA SER A 40 -5.44 -33.69 -17.22
C SER A 40 -6.13 -32.70 -18.16
N GLY A 41 -6.10 -31.41 -17.80
CA GLY A 41 -6.76 -30.37 -18.58
C GLY A 41 -6.17 -30.25 -19.99
N ASN A 42 -6.98 -29.74 -20.92
CA ASN A 42 -6.55 -29.48 -22.30
C ASN A 42 -5.65 -28.23 -22.37
N SER A 43 -4.43 -28.39 -22.89
CA SER A 43 -3.43 -27.32 -22.98
C SER A 43 -3.86 -26.16 -23.88
N ALA A 44 -4.69 -26.41 -24.90
CA ALA A 44 -5.22 -25.35 -25.76
C ALA A 44 -6.14 -24.40 -24.96
N ASP A 45 -7.02 -24.97 -24.14
CA ASP A 45 -7.98 -24.20 -23.33
C ASP A 45 -7.28 -23.43 -22.22
N PHE A 46 -6.24 -24.01 -21.60
CA PHE A 46 -5.39 -23.30 -20.64
C PHE A 46 -4.63 -22.14 -21.29
N ASN A 47 -4.09 -22.36 -22.49
CA ASN A 47 -3.35 -21.32 -23.20
C ASN A 47 -4.27 -20.15 -23.60
N SER A 48 -5.49 -20.43 -24.07
CA SER A 48 -6.49 -19.39 -24.34
C SER A 48 -6.90 -18.68 -23.05
N ALA A 49 -7.18 -19.40 -21.96
CA ALA A 49 -7.55 -18.78 -20.68
C ALA A 49 -6.46 -17.89 -20.07
N VAL A 50 -5.18 -18.21 -20.27
CA VAL A 50 -4.05 -17.37 -19.87
C VAL A 50 -3.87 -16.19 -20.81
N SER A 51 -3.92 -16.42 -22.13
CA SER A 51 -3.69 -15.37 -23.14
C SER A 51 -4.81 -14.34 -23.19
N GLU A 52 -6.05 -14.77 -22.96
CA GLU A 52 -7.25 -13.94 -22.94
C GLU A 52 -7.65 -13.47 -21.53
N ASP A 53 -6.84 -13.81 -20.51
CA ASP A 53 -7.03 -13.40 -19.11
C ASP A 53 -8.42 -13.72 -18.50
N LEU A 54 -9.04 -14.82 -18.95
CA LEU A 54 -10.45 -15.14 -18.67
C LEU A 54 -10.77 -15.40 -17.18
N PHE A 55 -9.77 -15.41 -16.29
CA PHE A 55 -9.93 -15.66 -14.86
C PHE A 55 -8.86 -14.95 -14.00
N ASP A 56 -8.53 -13.70 -14.32
CA ASP A 56 -7.41 -12.96 -13.70
C ASP A 56 -6.11 -13.79 -13.71
N ALA A 57 -5.89 -14.52 -14.80
CA ALA A 57 -4.74 -15.39 -14.97
C ALA A 57 -3.44 -14.58 -14.95
N ASN A 58 -3.47 -13.34 -15.44
CA ASN A 58 -2.35 -12.40 -15.37
C ASN A 58 -2.11 -11.84 -13.97
N ALA A 59 -3.13 -11.77 -13.10
CA ALA A 59 -2.97 -11.38 -11.70
C ALA A 59 -2.48 -12.54 -10.82
N SER A 60 -2.62 -13.78 -11.30
CA SER A 60 -2.12 -14.97 -10.63
C SER A 60 -0.61 -15.10 -10.81
N ASN A 61 0.13 -15.24 -9.72
CA ASN A 61 1.58 -15.41 -9.78
C ASN A 61 2.03 -16.79 -10.31
N LEU A 62 1.10 -17.69 -10.69
CA LEU A 62 1.34 -19.03 -11.26
C LEU A 62 2.38 -19.89 -10.51
N GLY A 63 2.61 -19.64 -9.21
CA GLY A 63 3.66 -20.33 -8.44
C GLY A 63 5.09 -19.91 -8.80
N ILE A 64 5.26 -18.75 -9.46
CA ILE A 64 6.56 -18.12 -9.67
C ILE A 64 7.18 -17.85 -8.30
N VAL A 65 8.35 -18.44 -8.07
CA VAL A 65 9.14 -18.19 -6.86
C VAL A 65 9.45 -16.69 -6.80
N PRO A 66 9.22 -16.02 -5.65
CA PRO A 66 9.60 -14.62 -5.49
C PRO A 66 11.07 -14.44 -5.83
N LYS A 67 11.39 -13.49 -6.72
CA LYS A 67 12.78 -13.15 -7.02
C LYS A 67 13.46 -12.71 -5.72
N ARG A 68 14.44 -13.48 -5.25
CA ARG A 68 15.23 -13.15 -4.06
C ARG A 68 16.24 -12.06 -4.41
N TYR A 69 15.77 -10.83 -4.39
CA TYR A 69 16.61 -9.65 -4.43
C TYR A 69 17.13 -9.37 -3.03
N VAL A 70 18.44 -9.22 -2.87
CA VAL A 70 19.01 -8.80 -1.59
C VAL A 70 19.00 -7.28 -1.53
N THR A 71 18.20 -6.77 -0.60
CA THR A 71 18.16 -5.36 -0.20
C THR A 71 19.13 -5.17 0.96
N ASP A 72 20.43 -5.12 0.66
CA ASP A 72 21.49 -4.82 1.64
C ASP A 72 22.00 -3.39 1.53
N ALA A 73 21.60 -2.64 0.49
CA ALA A 73 21.96 -1.24 0.36
C ALA A 73 21.17 -0.35 1.32
N ARG A 74 21.91 0.51 2.01
CA ARG A 74 21.44 1.63 2.80
C ARG A 74 21.72 2.91 2.01
N LEU A 75 20.74 3.79 1.88
CA LEU A 75 20.93 5.10 1.27
C LEU A 75 21.35 6.10 2.34
N ASP A 76 22.55 6.67 2.25
CA ASP A 76 23.04 7.61 3.26
C ASP A 76 22.78 9.05 2.86
N SER A 77 23.08 9.40 1.60
CA SER A 77 22.79 10.74 1.09
C SER A 77 22.43 10.75 -0.39
N VAL A 78 21.68 11.79 -0.77
CA VAL A 78 21.36 12.12 -2.15
C VAL A 78 21.98 13.48 -2.45
N ILE A 79 22.92 13.52 -3.39
CA ILE A 79 23.57 14.75 -3.82
C ILE A 79 22.90 15.22 -5.11
N ILE A 80 22.16 16.31 -5.05
CA ILE A 80 21.52 16.94 -6.19
C ILE A 80 22.57 17.79 -6.91
N LEU A 81 22.89 17.45 -8.16
CA LEU A 81 23.84 18.20 -8.98
C LEU A 81 23.11 19.26 -9.81
N ASN A 82 21.97 18.90 -10.38
CA ASN A 82 21.06 19.76 -11.13
C ASN A 82 19.65 19.13 -11.14
N ASP A 83 18.71 19.69 -11.90
CA ASP A 83 17.33 19.20 -11.94
C ASP A 83 17.18 17.81 -12.60
N GLU A 84 18.17 17.33 -13.34
CA GLU A 84 18.14 16.07 -14.10
C GLU A 84 19.14 15.02 -13.59
N GLU A 85 20.13 15.40 -12.79
CA GLU A 85 21.23 14.56 -12.36
C GLU A 85 21.44 14.65 -10.85
N SER A 86 21.51 13.48 -10.23
CA SER A 86 21.75 13.33 -8.80
C SER A 86 22.65 12.13 -8.54
N VAL A 87 23.39 12.17 -7.44
CA VAL A 87 24.27 11.09 -7.02
C VAL A 87 23.69 10.45 -5.78
N LEU A 88 23.36 9.17 -5.87
CA LEU A 88 22.99 8.36 -4.73
C LEU A 88 24.27 7.86 -4.06
N VAL A 89 24.38 8.09 -2.76
CA VAL A 89 25.48 7.59 -1.94
C VAL A 89 24.92 6.48 -1.05
N THR A 90 25.31 5.25 -1.35
CA THR A 90 24.84 4.05 -0.67
C THR A 90 25.96 3.37 0.11
N SER A 91 25.62 2.80 1.25
CA SER A 91 26.49 1.92 2.05
C SER A 91 25.89 0.54 2.23
N SER A 92 26.71 -0.42 2.66
CA SER A 92 26.23 -1.74 3.01
C SER A 92 25.59 -1.72 4.41
N ALA A 93 24.42 -2.30 4.55
CA ALA A 93 23.75 -2.57 5.82
C ALA A 93 24.42 -3.68 6.65
N ARG A 94 25.65 -4.11 6.30
CA ARG A 94 26.44 -5.18 6.95
C ARG A 94 25.68 -6.51 7.10
N LYS A 95 24.78 -6.82 6.18
CA LYS A 95 24.19 -8.15 6.09
C LYS A 95 25.18 -9.06 5.36
N ILE A 96 25.41 -10.26 5.91
CA ILE A 96 26.17 -11.29 5.21
C ILE A 96 25.32 -11.72 4.01
N VAL A 97 25.74 -11.31 2.82
CA VAL A 97 25.10 -11.69 1.56
C VAL A 97 25.86 -12.90 1.00
N PRO A 98 25.19 -14.04 0.78
CA PRO A 98 25.83 -15.19 0.14
C PRO A 98 26.41 -14.80 -1.23
N GLU A 99 27.62 -15.28 -1.51
CA GLU A 99 28.32 -15.04 -2.77
C GLU A 99 27.48 -15.54 -3.96
N GLY A 100 27.40 -14.76 -5.04
CA GLY A 100 26.57 -15.06 -6.22
C GLY A 100 25.11 -14.61 -6.14
N THR A 101 24.67 -14.00 -5.04
CA THR A 101 23.31 -13.44 -4.95
C THR A 101 23.20 -12.11 -5.69
N LYS A 102 22.22 -11.99 -6.59
CA LYS A 102 21.96 -10.72 -7.30
C LYS A 102 21.44 -9.65 -6.34
N ARG A 103 22.19 -8.55 -6.23
CA ARG A 103 21.79 -7.35 -5.49
C ARG A 103 21.01 -6.42 -6.41
N VAL A 104 20.06 -5.69 -5.84
CA VAL A 104 19.36 -4.61 -6.57
C VAL A 104 20.23 -3.37 -6.65
N TRP A 105 20.99 -3.13 -5.56
CA TRP A 105 21.85 -1.97 -5.40
C TRP A 105 23.20 -2.42 -4.86
N GLU A 106 24.27 -1.89 -5.43
CA GLU A 106 25.61 -2.07 -4.89
C GLU A 106 25.97 -0.88 -3.99
N PRO A 107 26.68 -1.11 -2.87
CA PRO A 107 27.23 -0.03 -2.07
C PRO A 107 28.21 0.80 -2.89
N GLY A 108 28.01 2.12 -2.95
CA GLY A 108 28.88 3.00 -3.71
C GLY A 108 28.26 4.36 -4.01
N ARG A 109 28.82 5.02 -5.02
CA ARG A 109 28.29 6.26 -5.56
C ARG A 109 27.78 5.98 -6.95
N GLU A 110 26.48 6.17 -7.15
CA GLU A 110 25.84 5.95 -8.44
C GLU A 110 25.21 7.25 -8.93
N VAL A 111 25.48 7.59 -10.19
CA VAL A 111 24.92 8.76 -10.84
C VAL A 111 23.60 8.37 -11.48
N VAL A 112 22.52 8.95 -10.98
CA VAL A 112 21.17 8.75 -11.51
C VAL A 112 20.81 9.95 -12.36
N ARG A 113 20.50 9.67 -13.63
CA ARG A 113 20.12 10.66 -14.64
C ARG A 113 18.65 10.58 -14.98
N ASN A 114 18.09 11.70 -15.37
CA ASN A 114 16.77 11.84 -15.97
C ASN A 114 15.60 11.42 -15.08
N HIS A 115 15.76 11.56 -13.77
CA HIS A 115 14.68 11.36 -12.82
C HIS A 115 14.15 12.71 -12.35
N ALA A 116 13.05 13.16 -12.95
CA ALA A 116 12.25 14.31 -12.48
C ALA A 116 11.88 14.23 -10.98
N LEU A 117 12.02 13.03 -10.40
CA LEU A 117 11.91 12.77 -8.98
C LEU A 117 12.92 13.60 -8.18
N PHE A 118 14.21 13.62 -8.51
CA PHE A 118 15.26 14.19 -7.64
C PHE A 118 15.40 15.72 -7.72
N SER A 119 14.32 16.43 -8.05
CA SER A 119 14.31 17.89 -8.08
C SER A 119 14.16 18.48 -6.67
N LYS A 120 14.83 19.62 -6.43
CA LYS A 120 14.81 20.35 -5.16
C LYS A 120 13.41 20.73 -4.66
N LYS A 121 12.44 20.82 -5.58
CA LYS A 121 11.09 21.29 -5.32
C LYS A 121 10.22 20.27 -4.58
N ASN A 122 10.59 18.99 -4.55
CA ASN A 122 9.67 17.94 -4.10
C ASN A 122 10.31 16.78 -3.31
N ILE A 123 11.17 17.12 -2.34
CA ILE A 123 11.91 16.15 -1.50
C ILE A 123 10.99 15.09 -0.88
N ASP A 124 9.80 15.47 -0.42
CA ASP A 124 8.89 14.53 0.23
C ASP A 124 8.31 13.50 -0.76
N SER A 125 8.04 13.90 -2.01
CA SER A 125 7.67 12.94 -3.05
C SER A 125 8.83 12.04 -3.44
N VAL A 126 10.07 12.55 -3.43
CA VAL A 126 11.27 11.74 -3.67
C VAL A 126 11.40 10.65 -2.63
N LYS A 127 11.28 11.01 -1.35
CA LYS A 127 11.31 10.05 -0.24
C LYS A 127 10.24 8.97 -0.41
N ASN A 128 9.03 9.33 -0.83
CA ASN A 128 7.97 8.35 -1.07
C ASN A 128 8.31 7.38 -2.19
N VAL A 129 8.88 7.86 -3.30
CA VAL A 129 9.28 6.99 -4.41
C VAL A 129 10.48 6.11 -4.04
N LEU A 130 11.49 6.67 -3.36
CA LEU A 130 12.63 5.90 -2.86
C LEU A 130 12.18 4.79 -1.89
N LYS A 131 11.19 5.07 -1.03
CA LYS A 131 10.62 4.08 -0.11
C LYS A 131 9.88 2.97 -0.84
N LYS A 132 9.10 3.31 -1.88
CA LYS A 132 8.24 2.38 -2.59
C LYS A 132 9.00 1.51 -3.60
N ASP A 133 9.86 2.14 -4.39
CA ASP A 133 10.39 1.54 -5.62
C ASP A 133 11.87 1.12 -5.49
N TYR A 134 12.61 1.68 -4.52
CA TYR A 134 14.07 1.46 -4.41
C TYR A 134 14.48 0.52 -3.26
N TYR A 135 13.56 0.18 -2.35
CA TYR A 135 13.73 -0.88 -1.33
C TYR A 135 15.00 -0.77 -0.46
N PHE A 136 15.45 0.44 -0.13
CA PHE A 136 16.56 0.64 0.80
C PHE A 136 16.21 0.16 2.22
N VAL A 137 17.24 -0.29 2.95
CA VAL A 137 17.06 -0.87 4.30
C VAL A 137 16.68 0.17 5.36
N ASN A 138 17.14 1.40 5.20
CA ASN A 138 16.93 2.49 6.16
C ASN A 138 15.64 3.28 5.87
N ASP A 139 15.17 4.01 6.89
CA ASP A 139 14.08 4.96 6.71
C ASP A 139 14.53 6.14 5.84
N MET A 140 13.69 6.57 4.91
CA MET A 140 13.95 7.72 4.04
C MET A 140 14.05 9.03 4.81
N ASP A 141 13.51 9.11 6.02
CA ASP A 141 13.72 10.26 6.90
C ASP A 141 15.12 10.36 7.48
N SER A 142 15.91 9.27 7.44
CA SER A 142 17.32 9.28 7.82
C SER A 142 18.27 9.72 6.70
N VAL A 143 17.75 9.84 5.47
CA VAL A 143 18.54 10.17 4.28
C VAL A 143 18.79 11.67 4.22
N VAL A 144 20.04 12.06 4.04
CA VAL A 144 20.43 13.47 3.93
C VAL A 144 20.39 13.91 2.47
N PHE A 145 19.60 14.94 2.17
CA PHE A 145 19.57 15.58 0.86
C PHE A 145 20.51 16.77 0.84
N VAL A 146 21.42 16.79 -0.13
CA VAL A 146 22.48 17.80 -0.24
C VAL A 146 22.48 18.35 -1.66
N GLU A 147 22.54 19.66 -1.80
CA GLU A 147 22.69 20.34 -3.08
C GLU A 147 24.17 20.70 -3.30
N TYR A 148 24.67 20.41 -4.50
CA TYR A 148 26.01 20.81 -4.91
C TYR A 148 25.98 22.17 -5.61
N ASP A 149 26.64 23.16 -4.99
CA ASP A 149 26.83 24.49 -5.55
C ASP A 149 28.07 24.48 -6.45
N GLN A 150 27.87 24.47 -7.77
CA GLN A 150 28.96 24.45 -8.76
C GLN A 150 29.84 25.70 -8.71
N GLN A 151 29.29 26.87 -8.33
CA GLN A 151 30.02 28.14 -8.32
C GLN A 151 30.99 28.20 -7.14
N ASN A 152 30.52 27.78 -5.96
CA ASN A 152 31.30 27.82 -4.72
C ASN A 152 31.99 26.47 -4.41
N LYS A 153 31.80 25.44 -5.25
CA LYS A 153 32.23 24.05 -5.04
C LYS A 153 31.87 23.54 -3.63
N SER A 154 30.68 23.91 -3.16
CA SER A 154 30.25 23.69 -1.77
C SER A 154 28.98 22.84 -1.71
N TYR A 155 28.77 22.18 -0.59
CA TYR A 155 27.61 21.34 -0.33
C TYR A 155 26.68 22.04 0.66
N LYS A 156 25.38 22.13 0.32
CA LYS A 156 24.37 22.74 1.19
C LYS A 156 23.27 21.73 1.48
N GLU A 157 23.00 21.48 2.76
CA GLU A 157 21.92 20.59 3.16
C GLU A 157 20.56 21.18 2.77
N VAL A 158 19.76 20.42 2.04
CA VAL A 158 18.40 20.82 1.68
C VAL A 158 17.46 20.31 2.74
N LYS A 159 17.06 21.21 3.65
CA LYS A 159 16.06 20.88 4.65
C LYS A 159 14.70 20.71 3.94
N PRO A 160 13.93 19.67 4.27
CA PRO A 160 12.57 19.56 3.78
C PRO A 160 11.83 20.84 4.16
N VAL A 161 11.16 21.44 3.18
CA VAL A 161 10.26 22.56 3.43
C VAL A 161 9.22 21.99 4.38
N LYS A 162 9.32 22.31 5.68
CA LYS A 162 8.26 21.98 6.63
C LYS A 162 7.02 22.61 6.03
N GLU A 163 6.12 21.80 5.49
CA GLU A 163 4.78 22.26 5.16
C GLU A 163 4.32 23.04 6.39
N ALA A 164 4.11 24.34 6.21
CA ALA A 164 3.52 25.15 7.24
C ALA A 164 2.23 24.41 7.59
N LYS A 165 2.19 23.80 8.79
CA LYS A 165 1.00 23.08 9.29
C LYS A 165 -0.20 23.82 8.76
N PRO A 166 -1.13 23.18 8.02
CA PRO A 166 -2.25 23.88 7.45
C PRO A 166 -2.80 24.75 8.56
N LYS A 167 -2.73 26.07 8.38
CA LYS A 167 -3.27 27.02 9.36
C LYS A 167 -4.68 26.52 9.54
N LYS A 168 -4.96 25.87 10.68
CA LYS A 168 -6.32 25.48 11.02
C LYS A 168 -7.09 26.76 10.83
N GLU A 169 -7.90 26.82 9.77
CA GLU A 169 -8.86 27.90 9.63
C GLU A 169 -9.53 27.96 10.99
N LYS A 170 -9.47 29.14 11.62
CA LYS A 170 -10.08 29.33 12.93
C LYS A 170 -11.51 28.90 12.72
N SER A 171 -11.88 27.70 13.16
CA SER A 171 -13.24 27.21 13.08
C SER A 171 -14.04 28.27 13.78
N GLU A 172 -14.80 29.03 13.01
CA GLU A 172 -15.69 30.03 13.54
C GLU A 172 -16.50 29.30 14.60
N LYS A 173 -16.31 29.69 15.87
CA LYS A 173 -16.80 28.92 17.01
C LYS A 173 -18.32 28.93 16.89
N ILE A 174 -18.89 27.91 16.26
CA ILE A 174 -20.33 27.74 16.19
C ILE A 174 -20.80 27.76 17.65
N PRO A 175 -21.63 28.74 18.05
CA PRO A 175 -22.04 28.86 19.43
C PRO A 175 -22.68 27.53 19.82
N ARG A 176 -22.26 26.94 20.95
CA ARG A 176 -22.64 25.58 21.38
C ARG A 176 -24.17 25.35 21.34
N GLY A 177 -24.95 26.41 21.51
CA GLY A 177 -26.42 26.39 21.39
C GLY A 177 -26.94 26.08 19.98
N LEU A 178 -26.25 26.50 18.91
CA LEU A 178 -26.65 26.26 17.52
C LEU A 178 -26.37 24.82 17.10
N LEU A 179 -25.24 24.24 17.54
CA LEU A 179 -24.95 22.81 17.37
C LEU A 179 -25.97 21.93 18.10
N LEU A 180 -26.31 22.28 19.35
CA LEU A 180 -27.36 21.58 20.10
C LEU A 180 -28.72 21.70 19.43
N GLY A 181 -29.06 22.87 18.89
CA GLY A 181 -30.29 23.08 18.12
C GLY A 181 -30.39 22.16 16.90
N ILE A 182 -29.35 22.14 16.06
CA ILE A 182 -29.31 21.28 14.85
C ILE A 182 -29.44 19.80 15.23
N LEU A 183 -28.77 19.37 16.31
CA LEU A 183 -28.79 17.97 16.75
C LEU A 183 -30.17 17.55 17.28
N MET A 184 -30.87 18.43 17.99
CA MET A 184 -32.23 18.19 18.47
C MET A 184 -33.26 18.15 17.32
N PHE A 185 -33.17 19.05 16.34
CA PHE A 185 -34.06 19.04 15.16
C PHE A 185 -33.86 17.79 14.29
N SER A 186 -32.61 17.33 14.14
CA SER A 186 -32.30 16.07 13.44
C SER A 186 -32.85 14.84 14.18
N GLY A 187 -32.69 14.78 15.51
CA GLY A 187 -33.25 13.70 16.32
C GLY A 187 -34.78 13.63 16.28
N ALA A 188 -35.47 14.77 16.37
CA ALA A 188 -36.93 14.83 16.33
C ALA A 188 -37.50 14.42 14.96
N SER A 189 -36.87 14.85 13.86
CA SER A 189 -37.28 14.47 12.51
C SER A 189 -37.06 12.98 12.23
N GLY A 190 -35.93 12.42 12.68
CA GLY A 190 -35.67 10.97 12.61
C GLY A 190 -36.68 10.14 13.42
N PHE A 191 -36.99 10.56 14.65
CA PHE A 191 -37.95 9.85 15.50
C PHE A 191 -39.39 9.93 14.97
N TYR A 192 -39.81 11.08 14.42
CA TYR A 192 -41.11 11.23 13.78
C TYR A 192 -41.24 10.37 12.53
N SER A 193 -40.19 10.34 11.69
CA SER A 193 -40.14 9.48 10.50
C SER A 193 -40.25 8.00 10.87
N TRP A 194 -39.52 7.55 11.88
CA TRP A 194 -39.58 6.17 12.38
C TRP A 194 -40.95 5.80 12.98
N LYS A 195 -41.58 6.71 13.73
CA LYS A 195 -42.94 6.48 14.26
C LYS A 195 -43.99 6.40 13.15
N LYS A 196 -43.81 7.15 12.06
CA LYS A 196 -44.70 7.12 10.89
C LYS A 196 -44.49 5.86 10.05
N SER A 197 -43.25 5.37 9.91
CA SER A 197 -42.98 4.11 9.18
C SER A 197 -43.53 2.87 9.89
N LYS A 198 -43.62 2.88 11.23
CA LYS A 198 -44.25 1.81 12.02
C LYS A 198 -45.79 1.78 11.97
N LYS A 199 -46.43 2.82 11.43
CA LYS A 199 -47.90 2.91 11.30
C LYS A 199 -48.44 2.50 9.92
N LYS A 200 -47.57 2.02 9.02
CA LYS A 200 -47.94 1.52 7.70
C LYS A 200 -47.80 0.01 7.64
#